data_AF-A0A8A1M3I3-F1
#
_entry.id   AF-A0A8A1M3I3-F1
#
_cell.length_a   1.000
_cell.length_b   1.000
_cell.length_c   1.000
_cell.angle_alpha   90.00
_cell.angle_beta   90.00
_cell.angle_gamma   90.00
#
_symmetry.space_group_name_H-M   'P 1'
#
loop_
_entity.id
_entity.type
_entity.pdbx_description
1 polymer ?
#
loop_
_entity_poly.entity_id
_entity_poly.type
_entity_poly.pdbx_seq_one_letter_code
_entity_poly.pdbx_strand_id
1 'polypeptide(L)'
;MDNIIIALRTSQMLRRWLEALDKALGGNELIYAFSPITMISPAGYLAVSYFRNRAMTEDIDAIIDPEYASDEELLRMMHTVMVEVGRDLNFGEHWINDSVALLLTQPARKSLFSDAEKQNIVLWSVGLGDKSPASLRQAPTSQNFTDTEDVMVILNTLINQNNGPLERDAIQRLNRNGLDIVIADRVLDQVAEVYGKRYGNSPFAKTKN
;
A
#
# COMPACT_ATOMS: atom_id res chain seq x y z
N MET A 1 31.34 3.75 5.74
CA MET A 1 30.12 4.35 6.33
C MET A 1 29.40 5.00 5.18
N ASP A 2 28.50 4.26 4.56
CA ASP A 2 27.77 4.76 3.40
C ASP A 2 26.69 5.71 3.90
N ASN A 3 26.77 6.97 3.46
CA ASN A 3 25.69 7.93 3.64
C ASN A 3 24.47 7.39 2.90
N ILE A 4 23.52 6.82 3.63
CA ILE A 4 22.18 6.53 3.10
C ILE A 4 21.55 7.89 2.82
N ILE A 5 21.70 8.38 1.59
CA ILE A 5 20.93 9.53 1.10
C ILE A 5 19.50 8.99 0.94
N ILE A 6 18.66 9.25 1.94
CA ILE A 6 17.23 9.03 1.85
C ILE A 6 16.72 9.95 0.75
N ALA A 7 16.33 9.34 -0.35
CA ALA A 7 16.05 10.04 -1.57
C ALA A 7 14.52 10.05 -1.74
N LEU A 8 13.92 11.23 -1.59
CA LEU A 8 12.47 11.41 -1.49
C LEU A 8 11.81 11.60 -2.86
N ARG A 9 10.62 11.01 -3.08
CA ARG A 9 10.03 10.75 -4.42
C ARG A 9 8.64 11.34 -4.63
N THR A 10 8.43 12.07 -5.72
CA THR A 10 7.12 12.63 -6.09
C THR A 10 6.27 11.63 -6.89
N SER A 11 4.95 11.86 -6.98
CA SER A 11 4.03 10.99 -7.73
C SER A 11 4.40 10.83 -9.22
N GLN A 12 5.00 11.85 -9.84
CA GLN A 12 5.44 11.77 -11.24
C GLN A 12 6.69 10.92 -11.41
N MET A 13 7.61 10.98 -10.44
CA MET A 13 8.78 10.10 -10.41
C MET A 13 8.31 8.65 -10.25
N LEU A 14 7.50 8.36 -9.22
CA LEU A 14 7.01 7.01 -8.94
C LEU A 14 6.35 6.34 -10.15
N ARG A 15 5.54 7.06 -10.94
CA ARG A 15 4.94 6.50 -12.17
C ARG A 15 5.97 6.07 -13.21
N ARG A 16 6.97 6.92 -13.49
CA ARG A 16 8.05 6.57 -14.43
C ARG A 16 8.83 5.34 -13.99
N TRP A 17 8.93 5.13 -12.69
CA TRP A 17 9.69 4.02 -12.12
C TRP A 17 8.92 2.72 -12.24
N LEU A 18 7.61 2.76 -11.98
CA LEU A 18 6.73 1.62 -12.22
C LEU A 18 6.68 1.27 -13.72
N GLU A 19 6.67 2.25 -14.62
CA GLU A 19 6.78 2.01 -16.07
C GLU A 19 8.10 1.35 -16.46
N ALA A 20 9.22 1.75 -15.85
CA ALA A 20 10.52 1.13 -16.09
C ALA A 20 10.59 -0.30 -15.53
N LEU A 21 10.02 -0.52 -14.34
CA LEU A 21 9.90 -1.83 -13.74
C LEU A 21 9.01 -2.75 -14.60
N ASP A 22 7.94 -2.24 -15.20
CA ASP A 22 7.09 -2.99 -16.14
C ASP A 22 7.86 -3.50 -17.32
N LYS A 23 8.58 -2.57 -17.96
CA LYS A 23 9.38 -2.89 -19.11
C LYS A 23 10.48 -3.91 -18.77
N ALA A 24 11.10 -3.79 -17.60
CA ALA A 24 12.18 -4.67 -17.18
C ALA A 24 11.66 -6.08 -16.84
N LEU A 25 10.57 -6.18 -16.08
CA LEU A 25 9.95 -7.49 -15.76
C LEU A 25 9.38 -8.14 -17.03
N GLY A 26 8.73 -7.38 -17.90
CA GLY A 26 8.20 -7.87 -19.18
C GLY A 26 9.29 -8.23 -20.20
N GLY A 27 10.49 -7.68 -20.06
CA GLY A 27 11.65 -8.01 -20.89
C GLY A 27 12.41 -9.26 -20.44
N ASN A 28 12.15 -9.77 -19.23
CA ASN A 28 12.75 -10.99 -18.72
C ASN A 28 11.82 -12.18 -19.04
N GLU A 29 12.20 -13.02 -20.00
CA GLU A 29 11.36 -14.13 -20.49
C GLU A 29 10.92 -15.10 -19.38
N LEU A 30 11.77 -15.34 -18.38
CA LEU A 30 11.45 -16.24 -17.26
C LEU A 30 10.39 -15.63 -16.34
N ILE A 31 10.46 -14.33 -16.08
CA ILE A 31 9.46 -13.62 -15.27
C ILE A 31 8.17 -13.44 -16.08
N TYR A 32 8.28 -13.11 -17.38
CA TYR A 32 7.15 -12.90 -18.27
C TYR A 32 6.24 -14.13 -18.40
N ALA A 33 6.79 -15.34 -18.23
CA ALA A 33 6.00 -16.58 -18.21
C ALA A 33 4.95 -16.62 -17.08
N PHE A 34 5.09 -15.78 -16.04
CA PHE A 34 4.17 -15.62 -14.93
C PHE A 34 3.29 -14.37 -15.07
N SER A 35 3.29 -13.73 -16.25
CA SER A 35 2.45 -12.57 -16.54
C SER A 35 0.96 -12.96 -16.63
N PRO A 36 0.04 -12.15 -16.07
CA PRO A 36 0.32 -10.91 -15.36
C PRO A 36 0.72 -11.10 -13.89
N ILE A 37 1.83 -10.47 -13.49
CA ILE A 37 2.19 -10.37 -12.07
C ILE A 37 1.53 -9.11 -11.50
N THR A 38 0.70 -9.30 -10.49
CA THR A 38 -0.03 -8.20 -9.86
C THR A 38 0.61 -7.79 -8.53
N MET A 39 0.66 -6.49 -8.26
CA MET A 39 1.15 -5.93 -6.99
C MET A 39 0.16 -4.94 -6.38
N ILE A 40 0.10 -4.91 -5.04
CA ILE A 40 -0.61 -3.89 -4.26
C ILE A 40 0.40 -3.12 -3.43
N SER A 41 0.39 -1.80 -3.54
CA SER A 41 1.22 -0.89 -2.74
C SER A 41 0.40 -0.13 -1.69
N PRO A 42 0.59 -0.40 -0.38
CA PRO A 42 0.02 0.40 0.69
C PRO A 42 0.89 1.64 1.01
N ALA A 43 0.56 2.35 2.10
CA ALA A 43 1.41 3.34 2.75
C ALA A 43 1.86 4.52 1.86
N GLY A 44 3.17 4.81 1.81
CA GLY A 44 3.72 6.05 1.28
C GLY A 44 3.39 6.31 -0.19
N TYR A 45 3.37 5.27 -1.02
CA TYR A 45 2.94 5.39 -2.42
C TYR A 45 1.51 5.91 -2.52
N LEU A 46 0.58 5.38 -1.71
CA LEU A 46 -0.82 5.78 -1.69
C LEU A 46 -0.99 7.24 -1.21
N ALA A 47 -0.24 7.62 -0.18
CA ALA A 47 -0.24 8.97 0.38
C ALA A 47 0.22 10.04 -0.64
N VAL A 48 1.23 9.71 -1.45
CA VAL A 48 1.78 10.63 -2.47
C VAL A 48 0.96 10.64 -3.76
N SER A 49 0.58 9.47 -4.26
CA SER A 49 -0.03 9.34 -5.60
C SER A 49 -1.53 9.63 -5.62
N TYR A 50 -2.27 9.15 -4.61
CA TYR A 50 -3.73 9.22 -4.57
C TYR A 50 -4.24 10.32 -3.66
N PHE A 51 -3.91 10.23 -2.36
CA PHE A 51 -4.39 11.20 -1.37
C PHE A 51 -3.72 12.56 -1.52
N ARG A 52 -2.49 12.59 -2.06
CA ARG A 52 -1.67 13.79 -2.24
C ARG A 52 -1.51 14.59 -0.95
N ASN A 53 -1.57 13.91 0.19
CA ASN A 53 -1.37 14.52 1.50
C ASN A 53 0.12 14.54 1.91
N ARG A 54 0.96 13.78 1.20
CA ARG A 54 2.41 13.90 1.23
C ARG A 54 2.93 14.41 -0.11
N ALA A 55 3.97 15.24 -0.05
CA ALA A 55 4.70 15.64 -1.25
C ALA A 55 5.59 14.50 -1.80
N MET A 56 6.04 13.61 -0.90
CA MET A 56 7.06 12.61 -1.20
C MET A 56 7.02 11.38 -0.29
N THR A 57 7.58 10.27 -0.77
CA THR A 57 7.84 9.00 -0.05
C THR A 57 9.27 8.56 -0.30
N GLU A 58 9.84 7.71 0.55
CA GLU A 58 11.22 7.21 0.42
C GLU A 58 11.28 6.04 -0.57
N ASP A 59 10.32 5.13 -0.46
CA ASP A 59 10.22 3.89 -1.22
C ASP A 59 8.76 3.53 -1.56
N ILE A 60 8.59 2.40 -2.24
CA ILE A 60 7.33 1.74 -2.53
C ILE A 60 7.29 0.41 -1.77
N ASP A 61 6.43 0.32 -0.76
CA ASP A 61 6.06 -0.98 -0.20
C ASP A 61 5.13 -1.70 -1.18
N ALA A 62 5.39 -2.97 -1.47
CA ALA A 62 4.57 -3.78 -2.35
C ALA A 62 4.17 -5.10 -1.69
N ILE A 63 2.97 -5.57 -2.01
CA ILE A 63 2.50 -6.91 -1.73
C ILE A 63 2.36 -7.57 -3.09
N ILE A 64 3.19 -8.58 -3.36
CA ILE A 64 3.15 -9.37 -4.59
C ILE A 64 2.01 -10.38 -4.49
N ASP A 65 1.44 -10.73 -5.64
CA ASP A 65 0.35 -11.70 -5.77
C ASP A 65 0.54 -12.92 -4.85
N PRO A 66 -0.46 -13.25 -4.00
CA PRO A 66 -0.37 -14.40 -3.11
C PRO A 66 -0.20 -15.74 -3.81
N GLU A 67 -0.49 -15.85 -5.11
CA GLU A 67 -0.18 -17.03 -5.92
C GLU A 67 1.34 -17.25 -6.06
N TYR A 68 2.10 -16.17 -6.24
CA TYR A 68 3.55 -16.20 -6.43
C TYR A 68 4.35 -16.01 -5.14
N ALA A 69 3.68 -15.68 -4.03
CA ALA A 69 4.29 -15.34 -2.75
C ALA A 69 5.14 -16.46 -2.09
N SER A 70 5.06 -17.69 -2.58
CA SER A 70 5.87 -18.84 -2.12
C SER A 70 6.89 -19.33 -3.15
N ASP A 71 6.95 -18.72 -4.34
CA ASP A 71 7.93 -19.07 -5.37
C ASP A 71 9.22 -18.28 -5.13
N GLU A 72 10.14 -18.87 -4.36
CA GLU A 72 11.40 -18.23 -3.99
C GLU A 72 12.29 -17.88 -5.20
N GLU A 73 12.21 -18.65 -6.27
CA GLU A 73 13.00 -18.42 -7.47
C GLU A 73 12.45 -17.22 -8.25
N LEU A 74 11.14 -17.17 -8.46
CA LEU A 74 10.47 -16.03 -9.08
C LEU A 74 10.70 -14.76 -8.25
N LEU A 75 10.51 -14.80 -6.93
CA LEU A 75 10.74 -13.65 -6.05
C LEU A 75 12.18 -13.15 -6.13
N ARG A 76 13.17 -14.06 -6.12
CA ARG A 76 14.59 -13.69 -6.27
C ARG A 76 14.86 -13.02 -7.62
N MET A 77 14.28 -13.53 -8.71
CA MET A 77 14.41 -12.91 -10.03
C MET A 77 13.76 -11.51 -10.06
N MET A 78 12.57 -11.37 -9.49
CA MET A 78 11.87 -10.09 -9.40
C MET A 78 12.66 -9.06 -8.57
N HIS A 79 13.18 -9.46 -7.40
CA HIS A 79 14.01 -8.59 -6.57
C HIS A 79 15.28 -8.16 -7.31
N THR A 80 15.90 -9.05 -8.09
CA THR A 80 17.07 -8.71 -8.91
C THR A 80 16.71 -7.61 -9.92
N VAL A 81 15.60 -7.77 -10.64
CA VAL A 81 15.12 -6.75 -11.59
C VAL A 81 14.77 -5.43 -10.90
N MET A 82 14.13 -5.48 -9.72
CA MET A 82 13.84 -4.29 -8.92
C MET A 82 15.13 -3.53 -8.55
N VAL A 83 16.17 -4.24 -8.11
CA VAL A 83 17.48 -3.66 -7.80
C VAL A 83 18.14 -3.06 -9.04
N GLU A 84 18.13 -3.77 -10.16
CA GLU A 84 18.72 -3.30 -11.42
C GLU A 84 18.04 -2.02 -11.93
N VAL A 85 16.72 -1.99 -11.97
CA VAL A 85 15.95 -0.78 -12.33
C VAL A 85 16.26 0.38 -11.39
N GLY A 86 16.39 0.09 -10.09
CA GLY A 86 16.75 1.08 -9.08
C GLY A 86 18.15 1.66 -9.29
N ARG A 87 19.13 0.85 -9.69
CA ARG A 87 20.49 1.28 -10.01
C ARG A 87 20.53 2.08 -11.32
N ASP A 88 19.91 1.57 -12.38
CA ASP A 88 19.93 2.18 -13.72
C ASP A 88 19.32 3.58 -13.73
N LEU A 89 18.31 3.80 -12.90
CA LEU A 89 17.65 5.09 -12.78
C LEU A 89 18.20 5.94 -11.61
N ASN A 90 19.24 5.45 -10.93
CA ASN A 90 19.93 6.13 -9.82
C ASN A 90 19.01 6.45 -8.62
N PHE A 91 18.16 5.49 -8.26
CA PHE A 91 17.18 5.57 -7.16
C PHE A 91 17.58 4.78 -5.92
N GLY A 92 18.63 3.96 -6.04
CA GLY A 92 19.07 3.07 -4.98
C GLY A 92 18.39 1.71 -5.07
N GLU A 93 18.90 0.75 -4.32
CA GLU A 93 18.51 -0.66 -4.40
C GLU A 93 17.22 -0.99 -3.63
N HIS A 94 16.79 -0.06 -2.77
CA HIS A 94 15.65 -0.23 -1.86
C HIS A 94 14.47 0.71 -2.20
N TRP A 95 14.37 1.15 -3.45
CA TRP A 95 13.29 2.05 -3.89
C TRP A 95 11.91 1.38 -3.92
N ILE A 96 11.89 0.04 -3.99
CA ILE A 96 10.70 -0.81 -3.87
C ILE A 96 11.08 -2.05 -3.05
N ASN A 97 10.18 -2.52 -2.19
CA ASN A 97 10.41 -3.71 -1.37
C ASN A 97 9.08 -4.42 -1.06
N ASP A 98 9.12 -5.70 -0.68
CA ASP A 98 7.94 -6.49 -0.31
C ASP A 98 7.88 -6.87 1.18
N SER A 99 8.64 -6.18 2.03
CA SER A 99 8.75 -6.47 3.47
C SER A 99 7.42 -6.30 4.20
N VAL A 100 6.53 -5.42 3.72
CA VAL A 100 5.18 -5.26 4.26
C VAL A 100 4.37 -6.56 4.23
N ALA A 101 4.70 -7.48 3.31
CA ALA A 101 4.06 -8.78 3.24
C ALA A 101 4.32 -9.64 4.49
N LEU A 102 5.42 -9.41 5.23
CA LEU A 102 5.73 -10.10 6.50
C LEU A 102 4.68 -9.84 7.59
N LEU A 103 3.90 -8.78 7.45
CA LEU A 103 2.84 -8.40 8.39
C LEU A 103 1.50 -9.08 8.07
N LEU A 104 1.46 -9.91 7.02
CA LEU A 104 0.22 -10.48 6.48
C LEU A 104 0.34 -11.99 6.35
N THR A 105 -0.63 -12.70 6.92
CA THR A 105 -0.83 -14.13 6.62
C THR A 105 -1.25 -14.35 5.16
N GLN A 106 -1.05 -15.54 4.61
CA GLN A 106 -1.47 -15.85 3.24
C GLN A 106 -2.98 -15.64 3.00
N PRO A 107 -3.90 -16.03 3.92
CA PRO A 107 -5.32 -15.70 3.78
C PRO A 107 -5.60 -14.20 3.74
N ALA A 108 -4.88 -13.40 4.55
CA ALA A 108 -4.99 -11.95 4.53
C ALA A 108 -4.64 -11.38 3.16
N ARG A 109 -3.51 -11.81 2.57
CA ARG A 109 -3.07 -11.40 1.24
C ARG A 109 -4.12 -11.74 0.17
N LYS A 110 -4.64 -12.98 0.16
CA LYS A 110 -5.72 -13.39 -0.77
C LYS A 110 -6.98 -12.53 -0.62
N SER A 111 -7.37 -12.22 0.61
CA SER A 111 -8.53 -11.35 0.87
C SER A 111 -8.30 -9.92 0.36
N LEU A 112 -7.10 -9.36 0.55
CA LEU A 112 -6.74 -8.04 0.05
C LEU A 112 -6.78 -7.99 -1.48
N PHE A 113 -6.22 -8.99 -2.16
CA PHE A 113 -6.23 -9.07 -3.63
C PHE A 113 -7.66 -9.24 -4.18
N SER A 114 -8.47 -10.14 -3.60
CA SER A 114 -9.87 -10.29 -4.02
C SER A 114 -10.67 -9.00 -3.88
N ASP A 115 -10.44 -8.24 -2.82
CA ASP A 115 -11.11 -6.96 -2.62
C ASP A 115 -10.54 -5.86 -3.53
N ALA A 116 -9.25 -5.89 -3.82
CA ALA A 116 -8.65 -4.99 -4.80
C ALA A 116 -9.23 -5.23 -6.20
N GLU A 117 -9.40 -6.49 -6.61
CA GLU A 117 -10.04 -6.84 -7.89
C GLU A 117 -11.50 -6.36 -7.95
N LYS A 118 -12.32 -6.67 -6.94
CA LYS A 118 -13.74 -6.24 -6.89
C LYS A 118 -13.90 -4.74 -6.98
N GLN A 119 -12.96 -4.01 -6.39
CA GLN A 119 -12.97 -2.56 -6.35
C GLN A 119 -12.23 -1.93 -7.54
N ASN A 120 -11.65 -2.75 -8.42
CA ASN A 120 -10.81 -2.33 -9.55
C ASN A 120 -9.63 -1.43 -9.11
N ILE A 121 -8.93 -1.88 -8.07
CA ILE A 121 -7.85 -1.21 -7.33
C ILE A 121 -6.46 -1.81 -7.68
N VAL A 122 -6.39 -2.75 -8.63
CA VAL A 122 -5.13 -3.40 -9.01
C VAL A 122 -4.07 -2.35 -9.32
N LEU A 123 -3.04 -2.33 -8.48
CA LEU A 123 -2.15 -1.18 -8.41
C LEU A 123 -1.17 -1.15 -9.57
N TRP A 124 -0.91 -2.32 -10.16
CA TRP A 124 -0.20 -2.46 -11.41
C TRP A 124 -0.21 -3.94 -11.81
N SER A 125 -0.31 -4.24 -13.11
CA SER A 125 -0.32 -5.58 -13.69
C SER A 125 0.77 -5.64 -14.75
N VAL A 126 1.81 -6.44 -14.49
CA VAL A 126 2.98 -6.56 -15.36
C VAL A 126 2.61 -7.36 -16.61
N GLY A 127 3.05 -6.96 -17.80
CA GLY A 127 3.12 -7.86 -18.96
C GLY A 127 1.83 -8.07 -19.77
N LEU A 128 0.82 -7.21 -19.61
CA LEU A 128 -0.25 -7.03 -20.59
C LEU A 128 -0.17 -5.59 -21.08
N GLY A 129 0.37 -5.38 -22.29
CA GLY A 129 0.80 -4.09 -22.86
C GLY A 129 -0.26 -2.99 -23.03
N ASP A 130 -1.30 -2.93 -22.22
CA ASP A 130 -2.10 -1.75 -21.93
C ASP A 130 -3.06 -2.08 -20.77
N LYS A 131 -2.89 -1.44 -19.60
CA LYS A 131 -3.98 -0.79 -18.84
C LYS A 131 -3.51 -0.02 -17.60
N SER A 132 -3.91 1.24 -17.62
CA SER A 132 -3.73 2.32 -16.64
C SER A 132 -3.97 1.93 -15.17
N PRO A 133 -3.20 2.49 -14.20
CA PRO A 133 -3.49 2.36 -12.78
C PRO A 133 -4.82 3.07 -12.45
N ALA A 134 -5.79 2.33 -11.91
CA ALA A 134 -7.09 2.87 -11.50
C ALA A 134 -7.21 2.90 -9.97
N SER A 135 -7.38 4.12 -9.44
CA SER A 135 -8.06 4.53 -8.20
C SER A 135 -8.10 3.55 -7.01
N LEU A 136 -7.36 3.85 -5.94
CA LEU A 136 -7.36 3.11 -4.67
C LEU A 136 -8.36 3.66 -3.63
N ARG A 137 -9.07 2.78 -2.93
CA ARG A 137 -9.78 3.02 -1.66
C ARG A 137 -9.36 1.95 -0.62
N GLN A 138 -8.84 2.40 0.54
CA GLN A 138 -8.62 1.71 1.85
C GLN A 138 -7.70 0.47 1.93
N ALA A 139 -6.90 0.20 2.97
CA ALA A 139 -6.44 0.90 4.19
C ALA A 139 -5.15 0.18 4.71
N PRO A 140 -4.22 0.84 5.44
CA PRO A 140 -3.04 0.20 6.03
C PRO A 140 -3.31 -0.33 7.46
N THR A 141 -2.71 -1.47 7.80
CA THR A 141 -2.67 -2.03 9.17
C THR A 141 -1.23 -2.06 9.70
N SER A 142 -0.96 -1.19 10.70
CA SER A 142 0.10 -1.18 11.73
C SER A 142 1.58 -1.35 11.29
N GLN A 143 2.60 -0.67 11.79
CA GLN A 143 2.80 -0.02 13.09
C GLN A 143 4.02 0.92 12.99
N ASN A 144 3.78 2.22 13.07
CA ASN A 144 4.59 3.28 13.69
C ASN A 144 3.82 4.57 13.43
N PHE A 145 3.60 5.35 14.48
CA PHE A 145 2.81 6.59 14.46
C PHE A 145 3.57 7.74 13.77
N THR A 146 4.16 7.46 12.60
CA THR A 146 4.97 8.44 11.87
C THR A 146 4.17 9.25 10.86
N ASP A 147 2.90 8.95 10.58
CA ASP A 147 2.02 9.95 9.96
C ASP A 147 0.56 9.81 10.41
N THR A 148 0.25 10.44 11.55
CA THR A 148 -1.13 10.75 11.94
C THR A 148 -1.90 11.42 10.79
N GLU A 149 -1.22 12.17 9.93
CA GLU A 149 -1.77 12.81 8.73
C GLU A 149 -2.40 11.82 7.76
N ASP A 150 -1.71 10.73 7.42
CA ASP A 150 -2.22 9.70 6.52
C ASP A 150 -3.47 9.04 7.10
N VAL A 151 -3.43 8.70 8.39
CA VAL A 151 -4.57 8.10 9.10
C VAL A 151 -5.77 9.05 9.05
N MET A 152 -5.56 10.35 9.28
CA MET A 152 -6.64 11.34 9.22
C MET A 152 -7.24 11.47 7.83
N VAL A 153 -6.42 11.51 6.78
CA VAL A 153 -6.89 11.66 5.39
C VAL A 153 -7.60 10.41 4.91
N ILE A 154 -7.08 9.23 5.23
CA ILE A 154 -7.76 7.95 4.98
C ILE A 154 -9.09 7.97 5.69
N LEU A 155 -9.12 8.17 7.01
CA LEU A 155 -10.35 8.14 7.81
C LEU A 155 -11.42 9.12 7.29
N ASN A 156 -11.02 10.36 6.99
CA ASN A 156 -11.92 11.36 6.41
C ASN A 156 -12.50 10.92 5.07
N THR A 157 -11.67 10.32 4.22
CA THR A 157 -12.11 9.76 2.94
C THR A 157 -13.18 8.69 3.15
N LEU A 158 -13.04 7.84 4.17
CA LEU A 158 -13.96 6.71 4.38
C LEU A 158 -15.30 7.19 4.87
N ILE A 159 -15.28 8.16 5.79
CA ILE A 159 -16.47 8.81 6.34
C ILE A 159 -17.27 9.49 5.23
N ASN A 160 -16.59 10.23 4.35
CA ASN A 160 -17.23 10.88 3.21
C ASN A 160 -17.85 9.86 2.25
N GLN A 161 -17.20 8.71 2.06
CA GLN A 161 -17.72 7.64 1.21
C GLN A 161 -18.88 6.88 1.85
N ASN A 162 -18.86 6.75 3.17
CA ASN A 162 -19.90 6.11 3.98
C ASN A 162 -21.10 7.04 4.23
N ASN A 163 -21.02 8.32 3.81
CA ASN A 163 -21.99 9.37 4.10
C ASN A 163 -22.27 9.53 5.62
N GLY A 164 -21.25 9.31 6.44
CA GLY A 164 -21.39 9.43 7.89
C GLY A 164 -20.29 8.74 8.69
N PRO A 165 -20.30 8.92 10.01
CA PRO A 165 -19.31 8.32 10.91
C PRO A 165 -19.23 6.80 10.74
N LEU A 166 -18.03 6.26 10.95
CA LEU A 166 -17.76 4.82 10.91
C LEU A 166 -18.16 4.15 12.22
N GLU A 167 -18.62 2.90 12.14
CA GLU A 167 -18.82 2.07 13.33
C GLU A 167 -17.47 1.58 13.86
N ARG A 168 -17.20 1.77 15.15
CA ARG A 168 -15.92 1.39 15.78
C ARG A 168 -15.63 -0.10 15.62
N ASP A 169 -16.64 -0.92 15.91
CA ASP A 169 -16.58 -2.37 15.75
C ASP A 169 -16.26 -2.78 14.32
N ALA A 170 -16.79 -2.05 13.32
CA ALA A 170 -16.50 -2.34 11.92
C ALA A 170 -15.02 -2.09 11.64
N ILE A 171 -14.44 -0.99 12.13
CA ILE A 171 -13.02 -0.67 11.99
C ILE A 171 -12.12 -1.69 12.69
N GLN A 172 -12.49 -2.14 13.88
CA GLN A 172 -11.73 -3.20 14.58
C GLN A 172 -11.79 -4.53 13.81
N ARG A 173 -12.94 -4.85 13.20
CA ARG A 173 -13.11 -6.03 12.33
C ARG A 173 -12.41 -5.90 10.97
N LEU A 174 -11.98 -4.70 10.56
CA LEU A 174 -11.10 -4.54 9.39
C LEU A 174 -9.69 -5.05 9.65
N ASN A 175 -9.36 -5.45 10.89
CA ASN A 175 -8.10 -6.13 11.13
C ASN A 175 -8.07 -7.49 10.42
N ARG A 176 -7.44 -7.52 9.25
CA ARG A 176 -7.31 -8.71 8.40
C ARG A 176 -5.94 -9.33 8.44
N ASN A 177 -4.98 -8.79 9.21
CA ASN A 177 -3.60 -9.28 9.24
C ASN A 177 -3.51 -10.79 9.58
N GLY A 178 -4.54 -11.36 10.22
CA GLY A 178 -4.58 -12.77 10.64
C GLY A 178 -3.69 -13.03 11.86
N LEU A 179 -3.20 -11.96 12.46
CA LEU A 179 -2.56 -11.92 13.75
C LEU A 179 -3.65 -11.41 14.71
N ASP A 180 -3.83 -12.01 15.88
CA ASP A 180 -4.88 -11.61 16.85
C ASP A 180 -4.60 -10.23 17.52
N ILE A 181 -4.11 -9.27 16.74
CA ILE A 181 -3.72 -7.92 17.11
C ILE A 181 -4.87 -6.97 16.76
N VAL A 182 -5.84 -6.88 17.66
CA VAL A 182 -6.98 -5.95 17.51
C VAL A 182 -6.54 -4.51 17.75
N ILE A 183 -7.10 -3.56 16.99
CA ILE A 183 -6.94 -2.13 17.26
C ILE A 183 -7.60 -1.80 18.61
N ALA A 184 -6.78 -1.55 19.64
CA ALA A 184 -7.26 -1.26 20.97
C ALA A 184 -8.11 0.03 21.01
N ASP A 185 -9.14 0.05 21.85
CA ASP A 185 -10.04 1.21 21.98
C ASP A 185 -9.31 2.52 22.27
N ARG A 186 -8.27 2.49 23.10
CA ARG A 186 -7.43 3.65 23.39
C ARG A 186 -6.82 4.29 22.13
N VAL A 187 -6.54 3.49 21.10
CA VAL A 187 -5.99 3.98 19.81
C VAL A 187 -7.09 4.67 19.03
N LEU A 188 -8.30 4.09 19.00
CA LEU A 188 -9.46 4.71 18.36
C LEU A 188 -9.85 6.01 19.05
N ASP A 189 -9.72 6.10 20.36
CA ASP A 189 -10.03 7.33 21.11
C ASP A 189 -9.03 8.44 20.78
N GLN A 190 -7.74 8.11 20.72
CA GLN A 190 -6.70 9.06 20.27
C GLN A 190 -6.96 9.55 18.84
N VAL A 191 -7.29 8.62 17.93
CA VAL A 191 -7.66 8.96 16.54
C VAL A 191 -8.89 9.86 16.50
N ALA A 192 -9.91 9.59 17.31
CA ALA A 192 -11.13 10.40 17.39
C ALA A 192 -10.87 11.82 17.89
N GLU A 193 -10.00 11.96 18.90
CA GLU A 193 -9.62 13.27 19.44
C GLU A 193 -8.90 14.12 18.39
N VAL A 194 -7.90 13.55 17.71
CA VAL A 194 -7.14 14.26 16.66
C VAL A 194 -8.04 14.61 15.49
N TYR A 195 -8.90 13.69 15.06
CA TYR A 195 -9.84 13.91 13.97
C TYR A 195 -10.83 15.04 14.31
N GLY A 196 -11.40 15.03 15.52
CA GLY A 196 -12.32 16.07 15.99
C GLY A 196 -11.69 17.45 16.05
N LYS A 197 -10.44 17.55 16.52
CA LYS A 197 -9.67 18.81 16.50
C LYS A 197 -9.48 19.36 15.08
N ARG A 198 -9.35 18.49 14.08
CA ARG A 198 -9.07 18.86 12.70
C ARG A 198 -10.34 19.17 11.89
N TYR A 199 -11.36 18.34 11.99
CA TYR A 199 -12.53 18.37 11.10
C TYR A 199 -13.82 18.85 11.80
N GLY A 200 -13.78 19.06 13.13
CA GLY A 200 -14.91 19.59 13.89
C GLY A 200 -16.06 18.61 14.12
N ASN A 201 -15.88 17.33 13.81
CA ASN A 201 -16.86 16.26 13.97
C ASN A 201 -16.22 14.96 14.48
N SER A 202 -17.04 13.99 14.91
CA SER A 202 -16.56 12.68 15.37
C SER A 202 -16.39 11.75 14.18
N PRO A 203 -15.25 11.03 14.06
CA PRO A 203 -15.08 10.06 12.99
C PRO A 203 -15.88 8.78 13.22
N PHE A 204 -16.23 8.50 14.48
CA PHE A 204 -16.93 7.29 14.88
C PHE A 204 -18.34 7.59 15.38
N ALA A 205 -19.27 6.69 15.05
CA ALA A 205 -20.62 6.72 15.58
C ALA A 205 -20.59 6.53 17.10
N LYS A 206 -21.51 7.20 17.81
CA LYS A 206 -21.69 6.94 19.24
C LYS A 206 -22.32 5.57 19.41
N THR A 207 -21.73 4.72 20.24
CA THR A 207 -22.32 3.45 20.64
C THR A 207 -23.70 3.74 21.22
N LYS A 208 -24.74 3.11 20.67
CA LYS A 208 -26.08 3.16 21.28
C LYS A 208 -25.99 2.40 22.61
N ASN A 209 -26.17 3.14 23.71
CA ASN A 209 -26.39 2.56 25.03
C ASN A 209 -27.68 1.73 25.06
#